data_AF-A0A7V9YY50-F1
#
_entry.id   AF-A0A7V9YY50-F1
#
_cell.length_a   1.000
_cell.length_b   1.000
_cell.length_c   1.000
_cell.angle_alpha   90.00
_cell.angle_beta   90.00
_cell.angle_gamma   90.00
#
_symmetry.space_group_name_H-M   'P 1'
#
loop_
_entity.id
_entity.type
_entity.pdbx_description
1 polymer ?
#
loop_
_entity_poly.entity_id
_entity_poly.type
_entity_poly.pdbx_seq_one_letter_code
_entity_poly.pdbx_strand_id
1 'polypeptide(L)'
;MKDPWFPWFVGASVIYNMVFLGIQLSLWRGRYIFGASAEEIQDYNEKFGETIKILPSFGNHLPPDLQHLVLQTITLTIMIVTTIATVTLFNYKDGKPR
;
A
#
# COMPACT_ATOMS: atom_id res chain seq x y z
N MET A 1 -15.10 -8.90 23.58
CA MET A 1 -13.67 -9.28 23.52
C MET A 1 -13.09 -9.06 24.90
N LYS A 2 -12.33 -10.02 25.44
CA LYS A 2 -11.80 -9.95 26.81
C LYS A 2 -10.41 -9.30 26.92
N ASP A 3 -9.76 -9.05 25.78
CA ASP A 3 -8.42 -8.49 25.74
C ASP A 3 -8.46 -6.97 25.45
N PRO A 4 -8.03 -6.12 26.40
CA PRO A 4 -8.03 -4.67 26.23
C PRO A 4 -7.03 -4.19 25.16
N TRP A 5 -6.08 -5.02 24.76
CA TRP A 5 -5.02 -4.66 23.80
C TRP A 5 -5.44 -4.86 22.35
N PHE A 6 -6.46 -5.68 22.11
CA PHE A 6 -6.86 -6.06 20.75
C PHE A 6 -7.20 -4.85 19.85
N PRO A 7 -8.01 -3.85 20.26
CA PRO A 7 -8.28 -2.67 19.43
C PRO A 7 -7.02 -1.87 19.09
N TRP A 8 -6.04 -1.83 20.00
CA TRP A 8 -4.75 -1.16 19.78
C TRP A 8 -3.89 -1.90 18.76
N PHE A 9 -3.85 -3.24 18.81
CA PHE A 9 -3.17 -4.04 17.79
C PHE A 9 -3.78 -3.83 16.40
N VAL A 10 -5.11 -3.83 16.30
CA VAL A 10 -5.79 -3.54 15.02
C VAL A 10 -5.47 -2.12 14.56
N GLY A 11 -5.50 -1.12 15.45
CA GLY A 11 -5.10 0.25 15.13
C GLY A 11 -3.65 0.38 14.66
N ALA A 12 -2.71 -0.31 15.28
CA ALA A 12 -1.31 -0.35 14.83
C ALA A 12 -1.18 -0.94 13.42
N SER A 13 -2.00 -1.94 13.08
CA SER A 13 -2.01 -2.51 11.73
C SER A 13 -2.45 -1.50 10.66
N VAL A 14 -3.34 -0.56 10.99
CA VAL A 14 -3.73 0.52 10.07
C VAL A 14 -2.53 1.41 9.73
N ILE A 15 -1.77 1.81 10.76
CA ILE A 15 -0.57 2.65 10.58
C ILE A 15 0.47 1.92 9.72
N TYR A 16 0.70 0.64 10.01
CA TYR A 16 1.62 -0.19 9.22
C TYR A 16 1.20 -0.23 7.74
N ASN A 17 -0.07 -0.53 7.45
CA ASN A 17 -0.56 -0.61 6.07
C ASN A 17 -0.52 0.75 5.37
N MET A 18 -0.74 1.85 6.10
CA MET A 18 -0.61 3.20 5.55
C MET A 18 0.83 3.51 5.13
N VAL A 19 1.82 3.19 5.97
CA VAL A 19 3.24 3.36 5.63
C VAL A 19 3.63 2.46 4.45
N PHE A 20 3.19 1.20 4.48
CA PHE A 20 3.48 0.24 3.42
C PHE A 20 2.91 0.67 2.06
N LEU A 21 1.67 1.17 2.04
CA LEU A 21 1.07 1.73 0.83
C LEU A 21 1.82 2.98 0.34
N GLY A 22 2.22 3.86 1.26
CA GLY A 22 3.02 5.04 0.94
C GLY A 22 4.33 4.69 0.23
N ILE A 23 5.07 3.71 0.74
CA ILE A 23 6.33 3.22 0.13
C ILE A 23 6.07 2.66 -1.27
N GLN A 24 5.02 1.86 -1.45
CA GLN A 24 4.69 1.31 -2.77
C GLN A 24 4.35 2.40 -3.79
N LEU A 25 3.64 3.44 -3.37
CA LEU A 25 3.30 4.56 -4.25
C LEU A 25 4.55 5.38 -4.61
N SER A 26 5.44 5.64 -3.64
CA SER A 26 6.64 6.44 -3.87
C SER A 26 7.64 5.78 -4.81
N LEU A 27 7.80 4.45 -4.72
CA LEU A 27 8.77 3.71 -5.53
C LEU A 27 8.46 3.74 -7.03
N TRP A 28 7.19 3.76 -7.41
CA TRP A 28 6.79 3.57 -8.81
C TRP A 28 6.13 4.79 -9.44
N ARG A 29 5.20 5.43 -8.73
CA ARG A 29 4.50 6.58 -9.31
C ARG A 29 5.42 7.79 -9.44
N GLY A 30 6.36 7.95 -8.52
CA GLY A 30 7.39 9.00 -8.61
C GLY A 30 8.22 8.84 -9.89
N ARG A 31 8.74 7.63 -10.14
CA ARG A 31 9.58 7.33 -11.31
C ARG A 31 8.84 7.41 -12.64
N TYR A 32 7.54 7.12 -12.65
CA TYR A 32 6.71 7.29 -13.85
C TYR A 32 6.38 8.77 -14.12
N ILE A 33 6.17 9.60 -13.09
CA ILE A 33 5.78 11.02 -13.27
C ILE A 33 7.00 11.91 -13.50
N PHE A 34 8.07 11.72 -12.71
CA PHE A 34 9.24 12.59 -12.69
C PHE A 34 10.46 12.04 -13.45
N GLY A 35 10.36 10.80 -13.95
CA GLY A 35 11.47 10.08 -14.55
C GLY A 35 12.36 9.40 -13.51
N ALA A 36 13.24 8.53 -13.99
CA ALA A 36 14.18 7.77 -13.18
C ALA A 36 15.64 8.07 -13.60
N SER A 37 16.56 7.92 -12.65
CA SER A 37 17.99 7.92 -12.93
C SER A 37 18.43 6.61 -13.63
N ALA A 38 19.63 6.59 -14.21
CA ALA A 38 20.15 5.41 -14.90
C ALA A 38 20.25 4.18 -13.97
N GLU A 39 20.66 4.39 -12.71
CA GLU A 39 20.74 3.34 -11.69
C GLU A 39 19.36 2.76 -11.37
N GLU A 40 18.34 3.61 -11.23
CA GLU A 40 16.97 3.17 -10.96
C GLU A 40 16.34 2.44 -12.15
N ILE A 41 16.71 2.81 -13.38
CA ILE A 41 16.28 2.10 -14.59
C ILE A 41 16.91 0.70 -14.63
N GLN A 42 18.19 0.59 -14.30
CA GLN A 42 18.86 -0.69 -14.22
C GLN A 42 18.21 -1.58 -13.15
N ASP A 43 18.05 -1.08 -11.93
CA ASP A 43 17.41 -1.80 -10.82
C ASP A 43 15.99 -2.26 -11.18
N TYR A 44 15.24 -1.40 -11.86
CA TYR A 44 13.91 -1.73 -12.36
C TYR A 44 13.92 -2.87 -13.37
N ASN A 45 14.79 -2.77 -14.38
CA ASN A 45 14.85 -3.77 -15.44
C ASN A 45 15.27 -5.13 -14.89
N GLU A 46 16.20 -5.17 -13.94
CA GLU A 46 16.66 -6.40 -13.29
C GLU A 46 15.56 -7.08 -12.46
N LYS A 47 14.80 -6.30 -11.67
CA LYS A 47 13.80 -6.86 -10.73
C LYS A 47 12.42 -7.02 -11.32
N PHE A 48 12.06 -6.14 -12.25
CA PHE A 48 10.70 -5.98 -12.73
C PHE A 48 10.61 -5.91 -14.25
N GLY A 49 11.70 -5.99 -15.02
CA GLY A 49 11.66 -5.87 -16.49
C GLY A 49 10.68 -6.83 -17.17
N GLU A 50 10.49 -8.02 -16.58
CA GLU A 50 9.63 -9.09 -17.12
C GLU A 50 8.17 -9.05 -16.61
N THR A 51 7.81 -8.07 -15.77
CA THR A 51 6.42 -7.97 -15.26
C THR A 51 5.47 -7.39 -16.31
N ILE A 52 4.18 -7.71 -16.17
CA ILE A 52 3.13 -7.18 -17.05
C ILE A 52 2.98 -5.67 -16.83
N LYS A 53 3.23 -4.86 -17.86
CA LYS A 53 3.12 -3.39 -17.82
C LYS A 53 1.70 -2.95 -18.13
N ILE A 54 1.18 -1.98 -17.38
CA ILE A 54 -0.18 -1.45 -17.59
C ILE A 54 -0.14 -0.20 -18.46
N LEU A 55 0.91 0.61 -18.33
CA LEU A 55 1.10 1.85 -19.09
C LEU A 55 2.36 1.76 -19.95
N PRO A 56 2.41 2.54 -21.06
CA PRO A 56 3.63 2.64 -21.87
C PRO A 56 4.76 3.33 -21.11
N SER A 57 6.01 3.01 -21.44
CA SER A 57 7.19 3.78 -21.02
C SER A 57 7.48 4.88 -22.04
N PHE A 58 8.13 5.97 -21.61
CA PHE A 58 8.61 7.03 -22.48
C PHE A 58 9.87 7.67 -21.87
N GLY A 59 10.91 7.90 -22.69
CA GLY A 59 12.17 8.48 -22.21
C GLY A 59 12.76 7.68 -21.03
N ASN A 60 13.02 8.35 -19.92
CA ASN A 60 13.49 7.75 -18.67
C ASN A 60 12.36 7.43 -17.67
N HIS A 61 11.11 7.37 -18.10
CA HIS A 61 9.95 7.13 -17.24
C HIS A 61 9.60 5.64 -17.17
N LEU A 62 9.64 5.09 -15.96
CA LEU A 62 9.44 3.65 -15.74
C LEU A 62 7.95 3.29 -15.71
N PRO A 63 7.49 2.33 -16.53
CA PRO A 63 6.07 2.02 -16.61
C PRO A 63 5.60 1.32 -15.33
N PRO A 64 4.43 1.67 -14.78
CA PRO A 64 3.81 0.89 -13.73
C PRO A 64 3.42 -0.50 -14.22
N ASP A 65 3.63 -1.49 -13.36
CA ASP A 65 3.25 -2.89 -13.62
C ASP A 65 2.01 -3.34 -12.84
N LEU A 66 1.44 -4.44 -13.31
CA LEU A 66 0.21 -5.03 -12.80
C LEU A 66 0.37 -5.57 -11.39
N GLN A 67 1.54 -6.12 -11.04
CA GLN A 67 1.79 -6.66 -9.70
C GLN A 67 1.67 -5.56 -8.65
N HIS A 68 2.31 -4.42 -8.87
CA HIS A 68 2.23 -3.29 -7.95
C HIS A 68 0.83 -2.67 -7.91
N LEU A 69 0.10 -2.62 -9.04
CA LEU A 69 -1.28 -2.17 -9.01
C LEU A 69 -2.15 -3.09 -8.12
N VAL A 70 -2.07 -4.40 -8.32
CA VAL A 70 -2.81 -5.39 -7.53
C VAL A 70 -2.46 -5.28 -6.05
N LEU A 71 -1.17 -5.18 -5.73
CA LEU A 71 -0.71 -5.07 -4.35
C LEU A 71 -1.20 -3.76 -3.70
N GLN A 72 -1.13 -2.62 -4.39
CA GLN A 72 -1.67 -1.36 -3.91
C GLN A 72 -3.18 -1.44 -3.66
N THR A 73 -3.94 -2.07 -4.56
CA THR A 73 -5.40 -2.25 -4.39
C THR A 73 -5.71 -3.11 -3.17
N ILE A 74 -5.05 -4.25 -3.00
CA ILE A 74 -5.27 -5.13 -1.86
C ILE A 74 -4.89 -4.43 -0.55
N THR A 75 -3.73 -3.78 -0.49
CA THR A 75 -3.30 -3.03 0.70
C THR A 75 -4.28 -1.91 1.04
N LEU A 76 -4.78 -1.17 0.05
CA LEU A 76 -5.79 -0.13 0.26
C LEU A 76 -7.09 -0.72 0.81
N THR A 77 -7.57 -1.84 0.26
CA THR A 77 -8.76 -2.53 0.76
C THR A 77 -8.57 -2.98 2.21
N ILE A 78 -7.42 -3.58 2.54
CA ILE A 78 -7.08 -3.97 3.91
C ILE A 78 -7.09 -2.75 4.83
N MET A 79 -6.46 -1.64 4.43
CA MET A 79 -6.41 -0.41 5.21
C MET A 79 -7.82 0.15 5.47
N ILE A 80 -8.70 0.17 4.48
CA ILE A 80 -10.09 0.64 4.65
C ILE A 80 -10.85 -0.27 5.62
N VAL A 81 -10.82 -1.58 5.39
CA VAL A 81 -11.56 -2.55 6.23
C VAL A 81 -11.06 -2.54 7.67
N THR A 82 -9.74 -2.50 7.87
CA THR A 82 -9.13 -2.44 9.22
C THR A 82 -9.38 -1.11 9.90
N THR A 83 -9.45 0.00 9.17
CA THR A 83 -9.86 1.31 9.74
C THR A 83 -11.29 1.26 10.24
N ILE A 84 -12.22 0.76 9.42
CA ILE A 84 -13.63 0.58 9.82
C ILE A 84 -13.71 -0.31 11.06
N ALA A 85 -13.03 -1.46 11.04
CA ALA A 85 -12.99 -2.38 12.18
C ALA A 85 -12.44 -1.68 13.44
N THR A 86 -11.34 -0.93 13.32
CA THR A 86 -10.74 -0.19 14.43
C THR A 86 -11.74 0.79 15.05
N VAL A 87 -12.40 1.61 14.23
CA VAL A 87 -13.42 2.56 14.69
C VAL A 87 -14.58 1.84 15.36
N THR A 88 -15.08 0.76 14.76
CA THR A 88 -16.15 -0.06 15.36
C THR A 88 -15.73 -0.62 16.72
N LEU A 89 -14.51 -1.17 16.83
CA LEU A 89 -14.00 -1.77 18.07
C LEU A 89 -13.84 -0.74 19.19
N PHE A 90 -13.35 0.47 18.89
CA PHE A 90 -13.22 1.54 19.89
C PHE A 90 -14.57 2.14 20.32
N ASN A 91 -15.56 2.13 19.42
CA ASN A 91 -16.92 2.55 19.72
C ASN A 91 -17.76 1.45 20.39
N TYR A 92 -17.28 0.20 20.45
CA TYR A 92 -17.96 -0.90 21.12
C TYR A 92 -17.41 -1.08 22.54
N LYS A 93 -18.20 -0.75 23.58
CA LYS A 93 -17.84 -1.03 24.97
C LYS A 93 -18.87 -2.01 25.55
N ASP A 94 -18.40 -3.09 26.16
CA ASP A 94 -19.24 -4.02 26.94
C ASP A 94 -20.46 -4.60 26.18
N GLY A 95 -20.33 -4.83 24.87
CA GLY A 95 -21.39 -5.45 24.05
C GLY A 95 -22.44 -4.47 23.52
N LYS A 96 -22.24 -3.15 23.69
CA LYS A 96 -23.12 -2.10 23.16
C LYS A 96 -22.31 -1.03 22.44
N PRO A 97 -22.87 -0.37 21.40
CA PRO A 97 -22.30 0.85 20.87
C PRO A 97 -22.29 1.93 21.96
N ARG A 98 -21.20 2.68 22.05
CA ARG A 98 -21.10 3.92 22.84
C ARG A 98 -21.97 5.01 22.25
#